data_AF-A0A2E6BVP1-F1
#
_entry.id   AF-A0A2E6BVP1-F1
#
_cell.length_a   1.000
_cell.length_b   1.000
_cell.length_c   1.000
_cell.angle_alpha   90.00
_cell.angle_beta   90.00
_cell.angle_gamma   90.00
#
_symmetry.space_group_name_H-M   'P 1'
#
loop_
_entity.id
_entity.type
_entity.pdbx_description
1 polymer ?
#
loop_
_entity_poly.entity_id
_entity_poly.type
_entity_poly.pdbx_seq_one_letter_code
_entity_poly.pdbx_strand_id
1 'polypeptide(L)'
;MKNFILISTFFSSLTVYSQSISVEAHEHYVNPNCCMTMLDDIGTEITVSNLTNSTVDIKVSREVISSTPGTINYFCWTACYGSQTSVSPQSKSFAPQQVDSISFQVHFDNLGLEPATASIRYCAFIESDPSDSSCTIVNYSVNQTTSLTENSISSSFSDFHPNPSSTISFLEYKLNYSDKAEIILTDILGNIIRNENFFGKSGILSFDLSDTKNGLYFANILVNGELKSIKRLIISK
;
A
#
# COMPACT_ATOMS: atom_id res chain seq x y z
N MET A 1 -9.10 81.31 3.94
CA MET A 1 -9.51 80.13 4.73
C MET A 1 -8.79 78.93 4.15
N LYS A 2 -7.81 78.36 4.87
CA LYS A 2 -6.87 77.36 4.36
C LYS A 2 -7.30 76.01 4.94
N ASN A 3 -7.93 75.17 4.13
CA ASN A 3 -8.45 73.87 4.58
C ASN A 3 -7.30 72.88 4.81
N PHE A 4 -7.15 72.44 6.05
CA PHE A 4 -6.24 71.37 6.45
C PHE A 4 -6.94 70.03 6.20
N ILE A 5 -6.39 69.21 5.30
CA ILE A 5 -6.86 67.83 5.08
C ILE A 5 -6.11 66.93 6.06
N LEU A 6 -6.84 66.37 7.02
CA LEU A 6 -6.32 65.40 7.98
C LEU A 6 -6.35 64.01 7.34
N ILE A 7 -5.18 63.45 7.01
CA ILE A 7 -5.06 62.08 6.50
C ILE A 7 -4.97 61.14 7.72
N SER A 8 -6.07 60.45 8.00
CA SER A 8 -6.13 59.38 9.01
C SER A 8 -5.57 58.09 8.43
N THR A 9 -4.33 57.74 8.76
CA THR A 9 -3.72 56.45 8.43
C THR A 9 -4.23 55.36 9.36
N PHE A 10 -5.08 54.47 8.84
CA PHE A 10 -5.57 53.28 9.54
C PHE A 10 -4.47 52.22 9.54
N PHE A 11 -3.67 52.13 10.62
CA PHE A 11 -2.69 51.07 10.82
C PHE A 11 -3.43 49.76 11.12
N SER A 12 -3.66 48.96 10.08
CA SER A 12 -4.07 47.56 10.22
C SER A 12 -2.90 46.76 10.79
N SER A 13 -2.95 46.43 12.08
CA SER A 13 -2.01 45.50 12.71
C SER A 13 -2.20 44.10 12.13
N LEU A 14 -1.29 43.69 11.25
CA LEU A 14 -1.16 42.29 10.85
C LEU A 14 -0.61 41.51 12.05
N THR A 15 -1.45 40.75 12.73
CA THR A 15 -0.99 39.77 13.73
C THR A 15 -0.35 38.60 12.99
N VAL A 16 0.98 38.60 12.93
CA VAL A 16 1.75 37.44 12.49
C VAL A 16 1.71 36.44 13.64
N TYR A 17 0.90 35.39 13.52
CA TYR A 17 0.97 34.25 14.43
C TYR A 17 2.24 33.46 14.09
N SER A 18 3.34 33.74 14.79
CA SER A 18 4.45 32.78 14.87
C SER A 18 4.03 31.74 15.90
N GLN A 19 3.69 30.53 15.47
CA GLN A 19 3.43 29.42 16.40
C GLN A 19 4.77 28.98 17.03
N SER A 20 4.77 28.54 18.29
CA SER A 20 5.99 28.08 18.98
C SER A 20 6.43 26.68 18.53
N ILE A 21 5.52 25.95 17.90
CA ILE A 21 5.72 24.62 17.34
C ILE A 21 5.29 24.63 15.87
N SER A 22 5.96 23.84 15.02
CA SER A 22 5.45 23.49 13.70
C SER A 22 5.19 22.00 13.58
N VAL A 23 4.17 21.65 12.79
CA VAL A 23 3.77 20.28 12.45
C VAL A 23 3.66 20.16 10.94
N GLU A 24 4.39 19.23 10.33
CA GLU A 24 4.40 19.00 8.88
C GLU A 24 4.38 17.49 8.58
N ALA A 25 3.27 16.99 8.02
CA ALA A 25 3.19 15.61 7.56
C ALA A 25 4.09 15.43 6.34
N HIS A 26 4.85 14.32 6.31
CA HIS A 26 5.67 13.97 5.15
C HIS A 26 4.76 13.69 3.95
N GLU A 27 3.65 13.00 4.19
CA GLU A 27 2.60 12.75 3.20
C GLU A 27 1.22 13.17 3.71
N HIS A 28 0.50 13.96 2.92
CA HIS A 28 -0.88 14.39 3.26
C HIS A 28 -1.95 13.47 2.66
N TYR A 29 -1.56 12.62 1.70
CA TYR A 29 -2.42 11.68 0.99
C TYR A 29 -1.78 10.28 1.00
N VAL A 30 -2.13 9.50 2.01
CA VAL A 30 -1.53 8.21 2.30
C VAL A 30 -2.37 7.10 1.64
N ASN A 31 -1.71 6.26 0.85
CA ASN A 31 -2.33 5.13 0.16
C ASN A 31 -1.30 4.00 -0.07
N PRO A 32 -1.75 2.79 -0.47
CA PRO A 32 -0.85 1.65 -0.63
C PRO A 32 0.29 1.81 -1.65
N ASN A 33 0.25 2.78 -2.57
CA ASN A 33 1.33 2.95 -3.56
C ASN A 33 2.54 3.71 -3.01
N CYS A 34 2.34 4.62 -2.06
CA CYS A 34 3.40 5.47 -1.52
C CYS A 34 3.88 5.05 -0.14
N CYS A 35 2.97 4.46 0.63
CA CYS A 35 3.02 4.64 2.08
C CYS A 35 2.65 3.35 2.83
N MET A 36 2.84 2.18 2.20
CA MET A 36 2.72 0.88 2.87
C MET A 36 3.85 0.70 3.87
N THR A 37 3.51 0.18 5.04
CA THR A 37 4.47 -0.16 6.07
C THR A 37 4.76 -1.66 6.06
N MET A 38 5.73 -2.08 6.88
CA MET A 38 6.08 -3.49 7.05
C MET A 38 5.04 -4.31 7.82
N LEU A 39 3.98 -3.66 8.32
CA LEU A 39 2.88 -4.29 9.05
C LEU A 39 1.62 -4.44 8.21
N ASP A 40 1.73 -4.28 6.88
CA ASP A 40 0.63 -4.30 5.92
C ASP A 40 -0.47 -3.26 6.19
N ASP A 41 -0.13 -2.19 6.92
CA ASP A 41 -0.95 -0.99 7.04
C ASP A 41 -0.35 0.17 6.21
N ILE A 42 -1.03 1.31 6.21
CA ILE A 42 -0.53 2.53 5.58
C ILE A 42 -0.25 3.61 6.62
N GLY A 43 0.86 4.35 6.44
CA GLY A 43 1.25 5.36 7.39
C GLY A 43 2.23 6.39 6.84
N THR A 44 2.48 7.43 7.63
CA THR A 44 3.45 8.48 7.34
C THR A 44 3.98 9.07 8.64
N GLU A 45 5.18 9.64 8.59
CA GLU A 45 5.76 10.45 9.63
C GLU A 45 5.23 11.89 9.59
N ILE A 46 5.21 12.53 10.76
CA ILE A 46 4.92 13.94 10.92
C ILE A 46 6.12 14.60 11.59
N THR A 47 6.72 15.57 10.92
CA THR A 47 7.78 16.40 11.49
C THR A 47 7.20 17.32 12.54
N VAL A 48 7.79 17.30 13.73
CA VAL A 48 7.49 18.20 14.83
C VAL A 48 8.73 19.02 15.14
N SER A 49 8.58 20.34 15.23
CA SER A 49 9.70 21.24 15.53
C SER A 49 9.37 22.17 16.68
N ASN A 50 10.31 22.35 17.60
CA ASN A 50 10.29 23.45 18.55
C ASN A 50 10.91 24.68 17.87
N LEU A 51 10.14 25.77 17.70
CA LEU A 51 10.61 27.01 17.08
C LEU A 51 11.08 28.05 18.11
N THR A 52 11.03 27.72 19.40
CA THR A 52 11.41 28.60 20.50
C THR A 52 12.90 28.53 20.83
N ASN A 53 13.34 29.47 21.66
CA ASN A 53 14.69 29.50 22.22
C ASN A 53 14.79 28.81 23.60
N SER A 54 13.76 28.07 24.01
CA SER A 54 13.69 27.35 25.28
C SER A 54 13.43 25.87 25.05
N THR A 55 13.75 25.03 26.04
CA THR A 55 13.31 23.63 26.02
C THR A 55 11.81 23.58 26.29
N VAL A 56 11.09 22.76 25.53
CA VAL A 56 9.64 22.56 25.69
C VAL A 56 9.33 21.07 25.69
N ASP A 57 8.33 20.68 26.47
CA ASP A 57 7.80 19.31 26.48
C ASP A 57 6.57 19.25 25.58
N ILE A 58 6.64 18.42 24.54
CA ILE A 58 5.61 18.33 23.49
C ILE A 58 4.83 17.03 23.62
N LYS A 59 3.50 17.15 23.57
CA LYS A 59 2.57 16.03 23.43
C LYS A 59 1.92 16.08 22.06
N VAL A 60 1.39 14.94 21.63
CA VAL A 60 0.68 14.83 20.36
C VAL A 60 -0.73 14.31 20.57
N SER A 61 -1.64 14.66 19.66
CA SER A 61 -3.01 14.20 19.68
C SER A 61 -3.52 13.92 18.28
N ARG A 62 -4.63 13.18 18.22
CA ARG A 62 -5.43 13.01 17.01
C ARG A 62 -6.91 13.34 17.25
N GLU A 63 -7.56 13.72 16.18
CA GLU A 63 -9.01 13.87 16.07
C GLU A 63 -9.46 13.20 14.77
N VAL A 64 -10.25 12.14 14.88
CA VAL A 64 -10.80 11.45 13.70
C VAL A 64 -11.96 12.28 13.16
N ILE A 65 -11.78 12.92 12.01
CA ILE A 65 -12.81 13.73 11.35
C ILE A 65 -13.82 12.80 10.67
N SER A 66 -13.32 11.81 9.94
CA SER A 66 -14.11 10.76 9.30
C SER A 66 -13.29 9.49 9.13
N SER A 67 -13.95 8.33 9.15
CA SER A 67 -13.31 7.04 8.95
C SER A 67 -14.35 5.99 8.56
N THR A 68 -14.00 5.10 7.62
CA THR A 68 -14.81 3.92 7.29
C THR A 68 -15.00 3.03 8.53
N PRO A 69 -16.23 2.68 8.92
CA PRO A 69 -16.47 1.79 10.05
C PRO A 69 -15.77 0.44 9.90
N GLY A 70 -15.18 -0.07 10.99
CA GLY A 70 -14.45 -1.34 10.99
C GLY A 70 -12.96 -1.22 10.67
N THR A 71 -12.44 0.00 10.48
CA THR A 71 -11.01 0.28 10.31
C THR A 71 -10.38 0.73 11.62
N ILE A 72 -9.04 0.73 11.69
CA ILE A 72 -8.27 1.13 12.86
C ILE A 72 -7.32 2.28 12.50
N ASN A 73 -7.19 3.22 13.44
CA ASN A 73 -6.12 4.20 13.43
C ASN A 73 -5.30 4.10 14.73
N TYR A 74 -3.99 4.25 14.61
CA TYR A 74 -3.06 4.35 15.74
C TYR A 74 -1.94 5.35 15.40
N PHE A 75 -1.28 5.88 16.41
CA PHE A 75 -0.14 6.78 16.23
C PHE A 75 0.97 6.47 17.23
N CYS A 76 2.20 6.78 16.88
CA CYS A 76 3.37 6.62 17.73
C CYS A 76 3.96 7.99 18.10
N TRP A 77 4.53 8.10 19.31
CA TRP A 77 5.31 9.27 19.74
C TRP A 77 6.48 8.84 20.62
N THR A 78 6.21 8.52 21.89
CA THR A 78 7.14 7.85 22.81
C THR A 78 6.88 6.34 22.91
N ALA A 79 5.65 5.95 22.55
CA ALA A 79 5.17 4.59 22.33
C ALA A 79 4.05 4.67 21.27
N CYS A 80 3.53 3.53 20.83
CA CYS A 80 2.40 3.48 19.90
C CYS A 80 1.07 3.31 20.65
N TYR A 81 0.07 4.07 20.25
CA TYR A 81 -1.20 4.23 20.95
C TYR A 81 -2.36 3.91 19.99
N GLY A 82 -3.11 2.85 20.32
CA GLY A 82 -4.26 2.38 19.54
C GLY A 82 -5.50 3.27 19.63
N SER A 83 -6.62 2.81 19.07
CA SER A 83 -7.88 3.56 18.90
C SER A 83 -8.44 4.22 20.18
N GLN A 84 -8.15 3.67 21.36
CA GLN A 84 -8.66 4.15 22.65
C GLN A 84 -7.92 5.37 23.22
N THR A 85 -6.79 5.77 22.62
CA THR A 85 -5.98 6.88 23.10
C THR A 85 -5.91 7.96 22.02
N SER A 86 -6.40 9.16 22.32
CA SER A 86 -6.38 10.30 21.36
C SER A 86 -5.35 11.37 21.70
N VAL A 87 -4.73 11.30 22.87
CA VAL A 87 -3.66 12.21 23.32
C VAL A 87 -2.55 11.35 23.90
N SER A 88 -1.30 11.62 23.54
CA SER A 88 -0.16 10.87 24.07
C SER A 88 -0.13 11.02 25.60
N PRO A 89 -0.01 9.94 26.39
CA PRO A 89 0.09 10.06 27.84
C PRO A 89 1.36 10.77 28.28
N GLN A 90 2.47 10.49 27.60
CA GLN A 90 3.78 11.06 27.86
C GLN A 90 4.13 12.14 26.83
N SER A 91 4.84 13.16 27.29
CA SER A 91 5.49 14.16 26.45
C SER A 91 6.89 13.73 26.04
N LYS A 92 7.48 14.47 25.10
CA LYS A 92 8.87 14.36 24.71
C LYS A 92 9.51 15.75 24.79
N SER A 93 10.67 15.84 25.45
CA SER A 93 11.42 17.09 25.60
C SER A 93 12.14 17.44 24.30
N PHE A 94 11.96 18.68 23.84
CA PHE A 94 12.63 19.27 22.69
C PHE A 94 13.53 20.40 23.14
N ALA A 95 14.82 20.30 22.83
CA ALA A 95 15.75 21.41 22.97
C ALA A 95 15.33 22.60 22.08
N PRO A 96 15.83 23.82 22.33
CA PRO A 96 15.61 24.96 21.45
C PRO A 96 15.90 24.64 19.98
N GLN A 97 15.01 25.03 19.08
CA GLN A 97 15.15 24.81 17.62
C GLN A 97 15.27 23.33 17.20
N GLN A 98 14.95 22.37 18.07
CA GLN A 98 15.03 20.96 17.75
C GLN A 98 13.89 20.55 16.78
N VAL A 99 14.24 19.70 15.83
CA VAL A 99 13.33 19.06 14.87
C VAL A 99 13.35 17.55 15.08
N ASP A 100 12.19 16.91 15.06
CA ASP A 100 12.04 15.46 15.06
C ASP A 100 11.12 15.06 13.91
N SER A 101 11.70 14.37 12.93
CA SER A 101 11.00 13.95 11.72
C SER A 101 10.65 12.46 11.69
N ILE A 102 10.79 11.74 12.81
CA ILE A 102 10.72 10.27 12.84
C ILE A 102 9.77 9.76 13.93
N SER A 103 9.71 10.42 15.08
CA SER A 103 9.04 9.84 16.25
C SER A 103 7.52 9.91 16.18
N PHE A 104 6.96 10.92 15.51
CA PHE A 104 5.51 11.01 15.31
C PHE A 104 5.13 10.25 14.05
N GLN A 105 4.65 9.03 14.22
CA GLN A 105 4.18 8.18 13.11
C GLN A 105 2.68 8.00 13.22
N VAL A 106 1.97 8.03 12.10
CA VAL A 106 0.51 7.94 12.08
C VAL A 106 0.05 6.89 11.07
N HIS A 107 -0.75 5.93 11.55
CA HIS A 107 -1.06 4.71 10.80
C HIS A 107 -2.56 4.48 10.68
N PHE A 108 -2.97 3.95 9.54
CA PHE A 108 -4.32 3.51 9.26
C PHE A 108 -4.29 2.09 8.73
N ASP A 109 -4.99 1.21 9.43
CA ASP A 109 -5.16 -0.19 9.07
C ASP A 109 -6.61 -0.39 8.62
N ASN A 110 -6.80 -0.75 7.35
CA ASN A 110 -8.11 -1.01 6.79
C ASN A 110 -8.66 -2.39 7.17
N LEU A 111 -7.88 -3.26 7.82
CA LEU A 111 -8.25 -4.62 8.21
C LEU A 111 -8.83 -5.45 7.05
N GLY A 112 -8.29 -5.24 5.85
CA GLY A 112 -8.77 -5.88 4.62
C GLY A 112 -10.06 -5.31 4.04
N LEU A 113 -10.60 -4.20 4.58
CA LEU A 113 -11.75 -3.50 4.00
C LEU A 113 -11.30 -2.67 2.80
N GLU A 114 -11.89 -2.95 1.63
CA GLU A 114 -11.67 -2.18 0.40
C GLU A 114 -13.01 -1.93 -0.32
N PRO A 115 -13.38 -0.68 -0.64
CA PRO A 115 -12.65 0.56 -0.35
C PRO A 115 -12.77 0.98 1.13
N ALA A 116 -11.75 1.67 1.65
CA ALA A 116 -11.74 2.27 2.97
C ALA A 116 -11.02 3.62 2.96
N THR A 117 -11.55 4.60 3.69
CA THR A 117 -10.94 5.94 3.78
C THR A 117 -10.99 6.47 5.21
N ALA A 118 -10.09 7.41 5.52
CA ALA A 118 -10.15 8.21 6.74
C ALA A 118 -9.52 9.59 6.53
N SER A 119 -10.05 10.58 7.24
CA SER A 119 -9.44 11.91 7.36
C SER A 119 -9.22 12.19 8.84
N ILE A 120 -7.98 12.39 9.23
CA ILE A 120 -7.59 12.48 10.65
C ILE A 120 -6.70 13.70 10.83
N ARG A 121 -7.09 14.56 11.77
CA ARG A 121 -6.28 15.71 12.20
C ARG A 121 -5.31 15.24 13.28
N TYR A 122 -4.05 15.57 13.11
CA TYR A 122 -2.99 15.32 14.08
C TYR A 122 -2.40 16.64 14.54
N CYS A 123 -2.17 16.79 15.83
CA CYS A 123 -1.62 18.00 16.42
C CYS A 123 -0.43 17.68 17.33
N ALA A 124 0.49 18.62 17.43
CA ALA A 124 1.48 18.70 18.49
C ALA A 124 1.24 19.97 19.30
N PHE A 125 1.42 19.89 20.61
CA PHE A 125 1.17 21.00 21.53
C PHE A 125 2.12 20.99 22.73
N ILE A 126 2.38 22.16 23.30
CA ILE A 126 3.20 22.28 24.51
C ILE A 126 2.42 21.74 25.70
N GLU A 127 2.99 20.82 26.49
CA GLU A 127 2.30 20.20 27.63
C GLU A 127 1.86 21.22 28.68
N SER A 128 2.70 22.23 28.96
CA SER A 128 2.39 23.30 29.91
C SER A 128 1.40 24.34 29.38
N ASP A 129 1.22 24.42 28.06
CA ASP A 129 0.26 25.32 27.40
C ASP A 129 -0.35 24.64 26.16
N PRO A 130 -1.38 23.79 26.34
CA PRO A 130 -1.99 23.07 25.22
C PRO A 130 -2.68 23.94 24.17
N SER A 131 -2.87 25.24 24.44
CA SER A 131 -3.40 26.18 23.45
C SER A 131 -2.36 26.54 22.39
N ASP A 132 -1.07 26.46 22.73
CA ASP A 132 0.04 26.57 21.78
C ASP A 132 0.22 25.22 21.06
N SER A 133 -0.49 25.11 19.94
CA SER A 133 -0.58 23.89 19.16
C SER A 133 -0.50 24.17 17.67
N SER A 134 0.02 23.19 16.93
CA SER A 134 0.03 23.17 15.48
C SER A 134 -0.51 21.83 15.00
N CYS A 135 -1.19 21.82 13.86
CA CYS A 135 -1.89 20.63 13.37
C CYS A 135 -1.72 20.46 11.87
N THR A 136 -1.77 19.21 11.43
CA THR A 136 -1.92 18.82 10.02
C THR A 136 -3.06 17.80 9.87
N ILE A 137 -3.55 17.62 8.65
CA ILE A 137 -4.55 16.60 8.32
C ILE A 137 -3.92 15.61 7.36
N VAL A 138 -4.03 14.33 7.69
CA VAL A 138 -3.63 13.23 6.81
C VAL A 138 -4.90 12.53 6.33
N ASN A 139 -4.98 12.36 5.01
CA ASN A 139 -6.07 11.64 4.36
C ASN A 139 -5.57 10.27 3.91
N TYR A 140 -6.26 9.23 4.36
CA TYR A 140 -5.98 7.83 4.05
C TYR A 140 -6.99 7.33 3.04
N SER A 141 -6.51 6.62 2.02
CA SER A 141 -7.37 6.00 1.01
C SER A 141 -6.83 4.65 0.59
N VAL A 142 -7.61 3.61 0.86
CA VAL A 142 -7.47 2.29 0.27
C VAL A 142 -8.61 2.16 -0.73
N ASN A 143 -8.27 2.22 -2.01
CA ASN A 143 -9.27 2.07 -3.06
C ASN A 143 -9.60 0.59 -3.23
N GLN A 144 -10.81 0.32 -3.74
CA GLN A 144 -11.11 -1.01 -4.26
C GLN A 144 -10.07 -1.30 -5.35
N THR A 145 -9.26 -2.32 -5.14
CA THR A 145 -8.51 -2.91 -6.23
C THR A 145 -9.55 -3.46 -7.22
N THR A 146 -9.87 -2.71 -8.29
CA THR A 146 -10.17 -3.41 -9.55
C THR A 146 -8.96 -4.31 -9.73
N SER A 147 -9.12 -5.64 -9.77
CA SER A 147 -8.01 -6.56 -9.94
C SER A 147 -7.18 -6.16 -11.16
N LEU A 148 -6.17 -5.33 -10.91
CA LEU A 148 -5.06 -5.05 -11.78
C LEU A 148 -4.00 -5.95 -11.22
N THR A 149 -4.06 -7.21 -11.69
CA THR A 149 -2.95 -8.12 -11.87
C THR A 149 -1.80 -7.88 -10.90
N GLU A 150 -1.75 -8.71 -9.86
CA GLU A 150 -0.55 -8.90 -9.07
C GLU A 150 0.68 -8.93 -10.00
N ASN A 151 1.58 -7.99 -9.77
CA ASN A 151 2.95 -8.06 -10.28
C ASN A 151 3.84 -8.76 -9.23
N SER A 152 3.29 -9.80 -8.58
CA SER A 152 4.09 -11.00 -8.33
C SER A 152 4.45 -11.55 -9.72
N ILE A 153 5.57 -12.24 -9.91
CA ILE A 153 5.75 -12.98 -11.17
C ILE A 153 4.68 -14.07 -11.14
N SER A 154 3.49 -13.76 -11.68
CA SER A 154 2.44 -14.73 -11.86
C SER A 154 3.02 -15.79 -12.79
N SER A 155 2.89 -17.05 -12.38
CA SER A 155 3.27 -18.17 -13.22
C SER A 155 2.61 -17.99 -14.59
N SER A 156 3.42 -17.82 -15.65
CA SER A 156 2.92 -17.53 -16.99
C SER A 156 3.16 -18.74 -17.88
N PHE A 157 2.17 -19.11 -18.69
CA PHE A 157 2.24 -20.24 -19.59
C PHE A 157 1.80 -19.81 -20.99
N SER A 158 2.65 -20.06 -22.01
CA SER A 158 2.29 -19.79 -23.39
C SER A 158 1.19 -20.73 -23.87
N ASP A 159 0.59 -20.43 -25.02
CA ASP A 159 -0.15 -21.44 -25.75
C ASP A 159 0.82 -22.43 -26.41
N PHE A 160 0.29 -23.61 -26.72
CA PHE A 160 1.01 -24.61 -27.49
C PHE A 160 1.37 -24.06 -28.88
N HIS A 161 2.61 -24.29 -29.31
CA HIS A 161 3.07 -23.93 -30.64
C HIS A 161 4.01 -25.02 -31.19
N PRO A 162 3.82 -25.46 -32.45
CA PRO A 162 2.67 -25.16 -33.31
C PRO A 162 1.36 -25.73 -32.74
N ASN A 163 0.24 -25.10 -33.11
CA ASN A 163 -1.11 -25.55 -32.78
C ASN A 163 -2.08 -25.09 -33.90
N PRO A 164 -2.62 -26.01 -34.73
CA PRO A 164 -2.52 -27.46 -34.61
C PRO A 164 -1.10 -28.03 -34.79
N SER A 165 -0.82 -29.18 -34.16
CA SER A 165 0.45 -29.91 -34.32
C SER A 165 0.21 -31.34 -34.83
N SER A 166 1.17 -31.88 -35.58
CA SER A 166 1.14 -33.25 -36.10
C SER A 166 2.10 -34.21 -35.38
N THR A 167 3.20 -33.70 -34.81
CA THR A 167 4.27 -34.53 -34.21
C THR A 167 4.81 -33.98 -32.90
N ILE A 168 5.11 -32.68 -32.82
CA ILE A 168 5.68 -32.06 -31.62
C ILE A 168 5.04 -30.70 -31.36
N SER A 169 4.78 -30.38 -30.10
CA SER A 169 4.32 -29.05 -29.68
C SER A 169 5.08 -28.58 -28.45
N PHE A 170 5.25 -27.27 -28.33
CA PHE A 170 6.03 -26.64 -27.29
C PHE A 170 5.15 -25.72 -26.44
N LEU A 171 5.48 -25.62 -25.16
CA LEU A 171 4.86 -24.69 -24.22
C LEU A 171 5.95 -24.01 -23.38
N GLU A 172 6.03 -22.69 -23.46
CA GLU A 172 6.93 -21.90 -22.64
C GLU A 172 6.28 -21.60 -21.29
N TYR A 173 7.09 -21.63 -20.23
CA TYR A 173 6.63 -21.30 -18.90
C TYR A 173 7.58 -20.34 -18.18
N LYS A 174 7.02 -19.60 -17.23
CA LYS A 174 7.72 -18.88 -16.17
C LYS A 174 7.06 -19.22 -14.84
N LEU A 175 7.86 -19.51 -13.82
CA LEU A 175 7.44 -19.91 -12.48
C LEU A 175 8.24 -19.13 -11.43
N ASN A 176 7.74 -19.09 -10.19
CA ASN A 176 8.54 -18.62 -9.07
C ASN A 176 9.56 -19.68 -8.63
N TYR A 177 10.57 -19.25 -7.87
CA TYR A 177 11.71 -20.10 -7.49
C TYR A 177 11.31 -21.35 -6.70
N SER A 178 10.24 -21.26 -5.90
CA SER A 178 9.75 -22.33 -5.03
C SER A 178 8.55 -23.08 -5.60
N ASP A 179 8.07 -22.71 -6.79
CA ASP A 179 6.86 -23.29 -7.37
C ASP A 179 7.10 -24.74 -7.81
N LYS A 180 6.18 -25.62 -7.44
CA LYS A 180 6.08 -26.98 -7.96
C LYS A 180 4.97 -27.00 -8.99
N ALA A 181 5.31 -27.23 -10.25
CA ALA A 181 4.33 -27.22 -11.33
C ALA A 181 4.09 -28.63 -11.88
N GLU A 182 2.85 -28.89 -12.25
CA GLU A 182 2.38 -30.13 -12.87
C GLU A 182 1.56 -29.77 -14.11
N ILE A 183 1.73 -30.53 -15.18
CA ILE A 183 0.91 -30.43 -16.40
C ILE A 183 0.24 -31.77 -16.69
N ILE A 184 -1.09 -31.75 -16.78
CA ILE A 184 -1.92 -32.92 -17.04
C ILE A 184 -2.63 -32.70 -18.38
N LEU A 185 -2.22 -33.44 -19.41
CA LEU A 185 -2.84 -33.41 -20.73
C LEU A 185 -3.97 -34.44 -20.79
N THR A 186 -5.18 -33.99 -21.11
CA THR A 186 -6.38 -34.84 -21.21
C THR A 186 -7.06 -34.70 -22.57
N ASP A 187 -7.79 -35.73 -23.01
CA ASP A 187 -8.73 -35.61 -24.14
C ASP A 187 -10.04 -34.90 -23.75
N ILE A 188 -10.98 -34.75 -24.70
CA ILE A 188 -12.29 -34.12 -24.48
C ILE A 188 -13.19 -34.85 -23.47
N LEU A 189 -12.91 -36.13 -23.18
CA LEU A 189 -13.64 -36.94 -22.20
C LEU A 189 -12.95 -36.93 -20.83
N GLY A 190 -11.81 -36.24 -20.70
CA GLY A 190 -11.02 -36.17 -19.47
C GLY A 190 -10.04 -37.33 -19.27
N ASN A 191 -9.84 -38.20 -20.26
CA ASN A 191 -8.85 -39.27 -20.15
C ASN A 191 -7.45 -38.67 -20.16
N ILE A 192 -6.62 -39.03 -19.18
CA ILE A 192 -5.24 -38.55 -19.06
C ILE A 192 -4.38 -39.21 -20.14
N ILE A 193 -3.77 -38.38 -20.97
CA ILE A 193 -2.84 -38.76 -22.04
C ILE A 193 -1.40 -38.64 -21.55
N ARG A 194 -1.11 -37.61 -20.75
CA ARG A 194 0.22 -37.36 -20.17
C ARG A 194 0.10 -36.60 -18.85
N ASN A 195 0.98 -36.89 -17.90
CA ASN A 195 1.12 -36.14 -16.66
C ASN A 195 2.61 -36.00 -16.31
N GLU A 196 3.09 -34.76 -16.17
CA GLU A 196 4.48 -34.48 -15.84
C GLU A 196 4.65 -33.32 -14.85
N ASN A 197 5.61 -33.46 -13.94
CA ASN A 197 6.06 -32.39 -13.06
C ASN A 197 7.24 -31.65 -13.68
N PHE A 198 7.30 -30.33 -13.49
CA PHE A 198 8.40 -29.50 -13.97
C PHE A 198 8.75 -28.40 -12.96
N PHE A 199 9.99 -27.93 -13.04
CA PHE A 199 10.60 -26.99 -12.09
C PHE A 199 11.59 -26.07 -12.81
N GLY A 200 11.88 -24.92 -12.19
CA GLY A 200 12.77 -23.90 -12.73
C GLY A 200 12.04 -22.60 -13.02
N LYS A 201 12.77 -21.47 -12.97
CA LYS A 201 12.15 -20.13 -13.11
C LYS A 201 11.52 -19.90 -14.48
N SER A 202 12.03 -20.55 -15.52
CA SER A 202 11.50 -20.49 -16.87
C SER A 202 12.06 -21.62 -17.73
N GLY A 203 11.32 -22.04 -18.74
CA GLY A 203 11.78 -23.07 -19.68
C GLY A 203 10.78 -23.33 -20.78
N ILE A 204 11.10 -24.32 -21.62
CA ILE A 204 10.24 -24.80 -22.71
C ILE A 204 9.96 -26.28 -22.46
N LEU A 205 8.68 -26.63 -22.33
CA LEU A 205 8.23 -28.01 -22.31
C LEU A 205 8.02 -28.49 -23.74
N SER A 206 8.45 -29.72 -24.01
CA SER A 206 8.29 -30.38 -25.31
C SER A 206 7.33 -31.56 -25.19
N PHE A 207 6.39 -31.64 -26.13
CA PHE A 207 5.36 -32.68 -26.19
C PHE A 207 5.48 -33.44 -27.48
N ASP A 208 5.92 -34.70 -27.38
CA ASP A 208 5.85 -35.65 -28.48
C ASP A 208 4.41 -36.21 -28.59
N LEU A 209 3.80 -35.98 -29.74
CA LEU A 209 2.41 -36.29 -30.07
C LEU A 209 2.33 -37.35 -31.18
N SER A 210 3.47 -37.94 -31.56
CA SER A 210 3.58 -38.92 -32.66
C SER A 210 2.66 -40.12 -32.46
N ASP A 211 2.42 -40.53 -31.21
CA ASP A 211 1.53 -41.65 -30.86
C ASP A 211 0.14 -41.21 -30.38
N THR A 212 -0.13 -39.90 -30.35
CA THR A 212 -1.43 -39.37 -29.93
C THR A 212 -2.39 -39.28 -31.12
N LYS A 213 -3.66 -39.63 -30.93
CA LYS A 213 -4.68 -39.58 -32.00
C LYS A 213 -5.00 -38.14 -32.39
N ASN A 214 -5.51 -37.96 -33.61
CA ASN A 214 -6.06 -36.67 -34.02
C ASN A 214 -7.26 -36.32 -33.13
N GLY A 215 -7.33 -35.06 -32.69
CA GLY A 215 -8.37 -34.64 -31.77
C GLY A 215 -8.05 -33.34 -31.04
N LEU A 216 -8.97 -32.95 -30.14
CA LEU A 216 -8.85 -31.80 -29.26
C LEU A 216 -8.45 -32.27 -27.86
N TYR A 217 -7.48 -31.58 -27.27
CA TYR A 217 -6.90 -31.89 -25.97
C TYR A 217 -6.80 -30.63 -25.10
N PHE A 218 -6.77 -30.84 -23.79
CA PHE A 218 -6.62 -29.79 -22.78
C PHE A 218 -5.47 -30.11 -21.86
N ALA A 219 -4.55 -29.17 -21.66
CA ALA A 219 -3.50 -29.25 -20.67
C ALA A 219 -3.88 -28.43 -19.45
N ASN A 220 -4.16 -29.10 -18.34
CA ASN A 220 -4.39 -28.50 -17.04
C ASN A 220 -3.05 -28.29 -16.35
N ILE A 221 -2.72 -27.05 -16.03
CA ILE A 221 -1.45 -26.66 -15.42
C ILE A 221 -1.70 -26.26 -13.97
N LEU A 222 -1.16 -27.04 -13.06
CA LEU A 222 -1.25 -26.81 -11.62
C LEU A 222 0.06 -26.26 -11.11
N VAL A 223 -0.01 -25.29 -10.20
CA VAL A 223 1.15 -24.76 -9.46
C VAL A 223 0.83 -24.87 -7.98
N ASN A 224 1.70 -25.55 -7.23
CA ASN A 224 1.53 -25.84 -5.80
C ASN A 224 0.18 -26.53 -5.49
N GLY A 225 -0.30 -27.37 -6.41
CA GLY A 225 -1.57 -28.10 -6.29
C GLY A 225 -2.82 -27.30 -6.69
N GLU A 226 -2.68 -26.03 -7.07
CA GLU A 226 -3.78 -25.18 -7.52
C GLU A 226 -3.77 -25.04 -9.04
N LEU A 227 -4.94 -25.20 -9.68
CA LEU A 227 -5.08 -25.02 -11.13
C LEU A 227 -4.85 -23.54 -11.51
N LYS A 228 -3.77 -23.26 -12.24
CA LYS A 228 -3.42 -21.90 -12.69
C LYS A 228 -3.80 -21.60 -14.13
N SER A 229 -3.79 -22.61 -15.01
CA SER A 229 -4.12 -22.41 -16.42
C SER A 229 -4.65 -23.68 -17.07
N ILE A 230 -5.48 -23.51 -18.10
CA ILE A 230 -5.89 -24.57 -19.01
C ILE A 230 -5.50 -24.16 -20.42
N LYS A 231 -4.75 -25.00 -21.14
CA LYS A 231 -4.30 -24.72 -22.51
C LYS A 231 -4.90 -25.70 -23.49
N ARG A 232 -5.34 -25.18 -24.64
CA ARG A 232 -5.98 -25.96 -25.70
C ARG A 232 -4.95 -26.43 -26.71
N LEU A 233 -4.92 -27.72 -27.05
CA LEU A 233 -4.05 -28.30 -28.07
C LEU A 233 -4.88 -29.08 -29.09
N ILE A 234 -4.69 -28.80 -30.37
CA ILE A 234 -5.31 -29.50 -31.49
C ILE A 234 -4.25 -30.36 -32.16
N ILE A 235 -4.53 -31.64 -32.29
CA ILE A 235 -3.65 -32.60 -32.97
C ILE A 235 -4.27 -32.95 -34.32
N SER A 236 -3.54 -32.69 -35.40
CA SER A 236 -3.96 -32.96 -36.77
C SER A 236 -2.76 -33.45 -37.58
N LYS A 237 -2.72 -34.75 -37.85
CA LYS A 237 -1.79 -35.41 -38.77
C LYS A 237 -2.32 -35.44 -40.19
#